data_AF-B5VDW4-F1
#
_entry.id   AF-B5VDW4-F1
#
_cell.length_a   1.000
_cell.length_b   1.000
_cell.length_c   1.000
_cell.angle_alpha   90.00
_cell.angle_beta   90.00
_cell.angle_gamma   90.00
#
_symmetry.space_group_name_H-M   'P 1'
#
loop_
_entity.id
_entity.type
_entity.pdbx_description
1 polymer ?
#
loop_
_entity_poly.entity_id
_entity_poly.type
_entity_poly.pdbx_seq_one_letter_code
_entity_poly.pdbx_strand_id
1 'polypeptide(L)'
;HLVEFFRNEVKHGRLPENLLPLQSGIGNIANAVIEGLAGAQFKHLTVWTEVLQDSFLDLFENGSLDYATATSVRLTEKGFDRAFANWENFKHRLCLRSQVVSNNPEMIRRLGVIAMNTPVEVDIYAHANSTNVNGSRMLNGLGGSADFLRNAKLSIMHAPSARPTKVDPTGISTIVPMASHVDQTEHDLDILVTDQGLADLRGLSPKERAREIINKCAHPDYQALLTDYLDRAEHYAKKHNCLHEPHMLKNAFKFHTNLAEKGTMKVDSWEPVD
;
A
#
# COMPACT_ATOMS: atom_id res chain seq x y z
N HIS A 1 -7.98 -5.82 -9.07
CA HIS A 1 -7.40 -4.59 -9.66
C HIS A 1 -5.92 -4.72 -10.01
N LEU A 2 -5.05 -5.08 -9.07
CA LEU A 2 -3.60 -5.09 -9.30
C LEU A 2 -3.13 -6.02 -10.44
N VAL A 3 -3.69 -7.23 -10.54
CA VAL A 3 -3.40 -8.16 -11.65
C VAL A 3 -3.68 -7.53 -13.02
N GLU A 4 -4.81 -6.84 -13.14
CA GLU A 4 -5.20 -6.18 -14.40
C GLU A 4 -4.27 -5.01 -14.72
N PHE A 5 -3.88 -4.24 -13.70
CA PHE A 5 -2.86 -3.20 -13.85
C PHE A 5 -1.54 -3.77 -14.40
N PHE A 6 -1.00 -4.84 -13.80
CA PHE A 6 0.23 -5.45 -14.30
C PHE A 6 0.10 -5.98 -15.72
N ARG A 7 -1.00 -6.65 -16.07
CA ARG A 7 -1.25 -7.09 -17.45
C ARG A 7 -1.28 -5.92 -18.42
N ASN A 8 -1.88 -4.80 -18.02
CA ASN A 8 -1.92 -3.59 -18.83
C ASN A 8 -0.54 -2.95 -18.99
N GLU A 9 0.28 -2.90 -17.94
CA GLU A 9 1.67 -2.43 -18.01
C GLU A 9 2.51 -3.31 -18.94
N VAL A 10 2.34 -4.64 -18.88
CA VAL A 10 3.00 -5.59 -19.80
C VAL A 10 2.56 -5.38 -21.24
N LYS A 11 1.24 -5.31 -21.48
CA LYS A 11 0.67 -5.10 -22.82
C LYS A 11 1.21 -3.84 -23.49
N HIS A 12 1.50 -2.80 -22.72
CA HIS A 12 2.04 -1.54 -23.24
C HIS A 12 3.58 -1.45 -23.17
N GLY A 13 4.28 -2.53 -22.84
CA GLY A 13 5.74 -2.57 -22.79
C GLY A 13 6.37 -1.74 -21.66
N ARG A 14 5.60 -1.38 -20.62
CA ARG A 14 6.10 -0.66 -19.44
C ARG A 14 6.69 -1.58 -18.37
N LEU A 15 6.25 -2.84 -18.37
CA LEU A 15 6.85 -3.95 -17.62
C LEU A 15 7.09 -5.12 -18.58
N PRO A 16 8.09 -5.98 -18.33
CA PRO A 16 8.29 -7.20 -19.11
C PRO A 16 7.28 -8.29 -18.68
N GLU A 17 7.12 -9.35 -19.46
CA GLU A 17 6.14 -10.42 -19.22
C GLU A 17 6.32 -11.14 -17.88
N ASN A 18 7.58 -11.25 -17.42
CA ASN A 18 7.94 -11.82 -16.13
C ASN A 18 7.92 -10.81 -14.98
N LEU A 19 7.37 -9.61 -15.22
CA LEU A 19 7.40 -8.45 -14.33
C LEU A 19 8.85 -8.13 -13.90
N LEU A 20 9.00 -7.56 -12.72
CA LEU A 20 10.31 -7.32 -12.12
C LEU A 20 10.33 -8.00 -10.75
N PRO A 21 11.50 -8.09 -10.07
CA PRO A 21 11.57 -8.73 -8.78
C PRO A 21 10.53 -8.16 -7.82
N LEU A 22 9.70 -9.03 -7.25
CA LEU A 22 8.61 -8.64 -6.39
C LEU A 22 9.10 -8.52 -4.94
N GLN A 23 8.76 -7.43 -4.28
CA GLN A 23 8.77 -7.31 -2.83
C GLN A 23 7.33 -7.25 -2.34
N SER A 24 7.06 -7.98 -1.25
CA SER A 24 5.78 -7.92 -0.56
C SER A 24 6.01 -7.79 0.94
N GLY A 25 5.24 -6.91 1.58
CA GLY A 25 5.15 -6.83 3.02
C GLY A 25 4.55 -8.09 3.65
N ILE A 26 4.36 -8.06 4.96
CA ILE A 26 3.80 -9.19 5.72
C ILE A 26 2.30 -9.00 6.02
N GLY A 27 1.56 -10.10 6.09
CA GLY A 27 0.19 -10.14 6.64
C GLY A 27 -0.87 -10.57 5.63
N ASN A 28 -2.12 -10.69 6.10
CA ASN A 28 -3.20 -11.30 5.31
C ASN A 28 -3.45 -10.59 3.97
N ILE A 29 -3.37 -9.26 3.94
CA ILE A 29 -3.60 -8.49 2.72
C ILE A 29 -2.47 -8.74 1.71
N ALA A 30 -1.21 -8.72 2.19
CA ALA A 30 -0.05 -9.02 1.36
C ALA A 30 -0.10 -10.45 0.79
N ASN A 31 -0.48 -11.44 1.61
CA ASN A 31 -0.69 -12.81 1.15
C ASN A 31 -1.77 -12.91 0.06
N ALA A 32 -2.92 -12.26 0.26
CA ALA A 32 -4.00 -12.26 -0.73
C ALA A 32 -3.55 -11.64 -2.08
N VAL A 33 -2.68 -10.64 -2.05
CA VAL A 33 -2.09 -10.05 -3.27
C VAL A 33 -1.20 -11.06 -4.00
N ILE A 34 -0.32 -11.76 -3.28
CA ILE A 34 0.58 -12.77 -3.86
C ILE A 34 -0.20 -13.99 -4.37
N GLU A 35 -1.20 -14.46 -3.64
CA GLU A 35 -2.11 -15.53 -4.08
C GLU A 35 -2.87 -15.12 -5.36
N GLY A 36 -3.32 -13.87 -5.45
CA GLY A 36 -3.93 -13.33 -6.67
C GLY A 36 -2.98 -13.35 -7.87
N LEU A 37 -1.69 -13.08 -7.66
CA LEU A 37 -0.66 -13.20 -8.70
C LEU A 37 -0.41 -14.65 -9.12
N ALA A 38 -0.46 -15.60 -8.17
CA ALA A 38 -0.32 -17.03 -8.47
C ALA A 38 -1.43 -17.52 -9.40
N GLY A 39 -2.66 -17.03 -9.24
CA GLY A 39 -3.78 -17.32 -10.13
C GLY A 39 -3.72 -16.58 -11.48
N ALA A 40 -2.93 -15.51 -11.59
CA ALA A 40 -2.89 -14.63 -12.77
C ALA A 40 -2.04 -15.15 -13.93
N GLN A 41 -1.34 -16.28 -13.75
CA GLN A 41 -0.51 -16.97 -14.74
C GLN A 41 0.71 -16.19 -15.23
N PHE A 42 1.22 -15.22 -14.46
CA PHE A 42 2.57 -14.71 -14.71
C PHE A 42 3.59 -15.83 -14.53
N LYS A 43 4.65 -15.85 -15.33
CA LYS A 43 5.69 -16.88 -15.32
C LYS A 43 7.07 -16.25 -15.18
N HIS A 44 8.03 -17.06 -14.75
CA HIS A 44 9.42 -16.63 -14.57
C HIS A 44 9.57 -15.46 -13.59
N LEU A 45 8.68 -15.42 -12.60
CA LEU A 45 8.73 -14.42 -11.55
C LEU A 45 10.01 -14.59 -10.74
N THR A 46 10.51 -13.49 -10.22
CA THR A 46 11.58 -13.48 -9.22
C THR A 46 11.14 -12.64 -8.03
N VAL A 47 11.71 -12.92 -6.87
CA VAL A 47 11.37 -12.23 -5.62
C VAL A 47 12.63 -11.64 -5.01
N TRP A 48 12.55 -10.40 -4.58
CA TRP A 48 13.56 -9.71 -3.78
C TRP A 48 12.86 -9.00 -2.64
N THR A 49 12.80 -9.64 -1.47
CA THR A 49 11.97 -9.21 -0.35
C THR A 49 12.77 -9.22 0.96
N GLU A 50 12.17 -8.73 2.05
CA GLU A 50 12.73 -8.86 3.39
C GLU A 50 12.40 -10.24 4.00
N VAL A 51 11.14 -10.68 3.84
CA VAL A 51 10.63 -11.90 4.47
C VAL A 51 9.95 -12.79 3.44
N LEU A 52 10.36 -14.05 3.36
CA LEU A 52 9.66 -15.09 2.60
C LEU A 52 8.51 -15.66 3.43
N GLN A 53 7.31 -15.72 2.84
CA GLN A 53 6.06 -16.13 3.49
C GLN A 53 5.39 -17.30 2.74
N ASP A 54 4.38 -17.92 3.36
CA ASP A 54 3.66 -19.08 2.83
C ASP A 54 3.15 -18.87 1.39
N SER A 55 2.67 -17.66 1.06
CA SER A 55 2.13 -17.33 -0.26
C SER A 55 3.15 -17.47 -1.39
N PHE A 56 4.46 -17.38 -1.11
CA PHE A 56 5.49 -17.63 -2.10
C PHE A 56 5.75 -19.13 -2.34
N LEU A 57 5.41 -20.01 -1.39
CA LEU A 57 5.51 -21.46 -1.59
C LEU A 57 4.57 -21.92 -2.70
N ASP A 58 3.36 -21.36 -2.76
CA ASP A 58 2.38 -21.66 -3.81
C ASP A 58 2.91 -21.29 -5.21
N LEU A 59 3.63 -20.17 -5.32
CA LEU A 59 4.29 -19.75 -6.55
C LEU A 59 5.46 -20.65 -6.95
N PHE A 60 6.22 -21.16 -5.98
CA PHE A 60 7.29 -22.14 -6.25
C PHE A 60 6.75 -23.49 -6.72
N GLU A 61 5.63 -23.93 -6.15
CA GLU A 61 5.00 -25.22 -6.44
C GLU A 61 4.29 -25.21 -7.80
N ASN A 62 3.64 -24.11 -8.17
CA ASN A 62 2.98 -23.97 -9.47
C ASN A 62 3.95 -23.59 -10.62
N GLY A 63 5.26 -23.50 -10.32
CA GLY A 63 6.33 -23.20 -11.28
C GLY A 63 6.30 -21.79 -11.84
N SER A 64 5.63 -20.84 -11.18
CA SER A 64 5.59 -19.44 -11.63
C SER A 64 6.73 -18.60 -11.06
N LEU A 65 7.33 -19.01 -9.94
CA LEU A 65 8.47 -18.36 -9.29
C LEU A 65 9.76 -19.18 -9.51
N ASP A 66 10.74 -18.55 -10.15
CA ASP A 66 12.03 -19.16 -10.47
C ASP A 66 13.02 -19.05 -9.30
N TYR A 67 13.05 -17.91 -8.62
CA TYR A 67 14.01 -17.63 -7.55
C TYR A 67 13.53 -16.57 -6.56
N ALA A 68 13.86 -16.74 -5.27
CA ALA A 68 13.62 -15.75 -4.23
C ALA A 68 14.91 -15.37 -3.48
N THR A 69 15.09 -14.07 -3.24
CA THR A 69 16.05 -13.54 -2.27
C THR A 69 15.29 -12.92 -1.10
N ALA A 70 15.67 -13.27 0.12
CA ALA A 70 15.07 -12.74 1.36
C ALA A 70 16.12 -12.48 2.45
N THR A 71 15.76 -11.76 3.51
CA THR A 71 16.55 -11.75 4.75
C THR A 71 16.23 -12.97 5.60
N SER A 72 14.95 -13.29 5.72
CA SER A 72 14.44 -14.29 6.64
C SER A 72 13.27 -15.07 6.02
N VAL A 73 12.95 -16.19 6.66
CA VAL A 73 11.82 -17.05 6.30
C VAL A 73 10.84 -17.05 7.48
N ARG A 74 9.58 -16.70 7.22
CA ARG A 74 8.50 -16.73 8.20
C ARG A 74 7.31 -17.46 7.60
N LEU A 75 7.25 -18.75 7.87
CA LEU A 75 6.18 -19.64 7.42
C LEU A 75 5.29 -20.03 8.60
N THR A 76 4.05 -20.41 8.32
CA THR A 76 3.23 -21.17 9.27
C THR A 76 3.84 -22.55 9.53
N GLU A 77 3.40 -23.24 10.58
CA GLU A 77 3.82 -24.64 10.85
C GLU A 77 3.60 -25.54 9.62
N LYS A 78 2.41 -25.47 9.01
CA LYS A 78 2.11 -26.16 7.76
C LYS A 78 2.99 -25.72 6.59
N GLY A 79 3.35 -24.44 6.54
CA GLY A 79 4.27 -23.91 5.54
C GLY A 79 5.68 -24.50 5.68
N PHE A 80 6.18 -24.63 6.90
CA PHE A 80 7.45 -25.32 7.17
C PHE A 80 7.38 -26.79 6.78
N ASP A 81 6.31 -27.51 7.16
CA ASP A 81 6.13 -28.92 6.77
C ASP A 81 6.16 -29.08 5.24
N ARG A 82 5.45 -28.22 4.51
CA ARG A 82 5.45 -28.19 3.03
C ARG A 82 6.84 -27.90 2.46
N ALA A 83 7.53 -26.90 2.99
CA ALA A 83 8.86 -26.51 2.52
C ALA A 83 9.90 -27.61 2.76
N PHE A 84 9.85 -28.28 3.91
CA PHE A 84 10.75 -29.40 4.23
C PHE A 84 10.42 -30.66 3.43
N ALA A 85 9.14 -30.96 3.20
CA ALA A 85 8.73 -32.06 2.34
C ALA A 85 9.24 -31.91 0.89
N ASN A 86 9.39 -30.66 0.41
CA ASN A 86 9.88 -30.31 -0.93
C ASN A 86 11.29 -29.71 -0.92
N TRP A 87 12.10 -30.00 0.11
CA TRP A 87 13.36 -29.30 0.38
C TRP A 87 14.35 -29.30 -0.79
N GLU A 88 14.49 -30.43 -1.50
CA GLU A 88 15.42 -30.55 -2.63
C GLU A 88 15.12 -29.56 -3.76
N ASN A 89 13.84 -29.27 -3.99
CA ASN A 89 13.41 -28.28 -4.99
C ASN A 89 13.55 -26.85 -4.45
N PHE A 90 13.33 -26.66 -3.15
CA PHE A 90 13.33 -25.33 -2.53
C PHE A 90 14.74 -24.78 -2.28
N LYS A 91 15.66 -25.60 -1.77
CA LYS A 91 16.97 -25.17 -1.27
C LYS A 91 17.86 -24.48 -2.31
N HIS A 92 17.67 -24.78 -3.59
CA HIS A 92 18.44 -24.20 -4.69
C HIS A 92 17.81 -22.94 -5.28
N ARG A 93 16.58 -22.59 -4.88
CA ARG A 93 15.80 -21.46 -5.41
C ARG A 93 15.58 -20.33 -4.39
N LEU A 94 16.23 -20.42 -3.22
CA LEU A 94 16.19 -19.41 -2.17
C LEU A 94 17.61 -18.95 -1.79
N CYS A 95 17.82 -17.63 -1.76
CA CYS A 95 19.01 -17.01 -1.18
C CYS A 95 18.62 -16.18 0.05
N LEU A 96 19.24 -16.48 1.19
CA LEU A 96 19.16 -15.63 2.37
C LEU A 96 20.35 -14.67 2.41
N ARG A 97 20.07 -13.38 2.62
CA ARG A 97 21.08 -12.31 2.71
C ARG A 97 20.90 -11.53 4.00
N SER A 98 21.93 -10.82 4.45
CA SER A 98 21.75 -9.87 5.56
C SER A 98 20.80 -8.75 5.16
N GLN A 99 20.09 -8.16 6.13
CA GLN A 99 19.17 -7.05 5.87
C GLN A 99 19.85 -5.87 5.18
N VAL A 100 21.13 -5.64 5.47
CA VAL A 100 21.95 -4.57 4.86
C VAL A 100 22.08 -4.74 3.34
N VAL A 101 21.93 -5.97 2.84
CA VAL A 101 21.96 -6.29 1.40
C VAL A 101 20.57 -6.38 0.81
N SER A 102 19.64 -7.12 1.44
CA SER A 102 18.28 -7.28 0.92
C SER A 102 17.52 -5.94 0.87
N ASN A 103 17.73 -5.08 1.87
CA ASN A 103 17.06 -3.78 1.96
C ASN A 103 17.95 -2.65 1.42
N ASN A 104 19.03 -2.97 0.70
CA ASN A 104 19.94 -1.96 0.21
C ASN A 104 19.26 -1.11 -0.90
N PRO A 105 19.16 0.22 -0.74
CA PRO A 105 18.56 1.10 -1.74
C PRO A 105 19.12 0.96 -3.15
N GLU A 106 20.44 0.76 -3.25
CA GLU A 106 21.15 0.57 -4.51
C GLU A 106 20.67 -0.69 -5.22
N MET A 107 20.63 -1.81 -4.51
CA MET A 107 20.18 -3.09 -5.05
C MET A 107 18.70 -3.04 -5.46
N ILE A 108 17.84 -2.50 -4.60
CA ILE A 108 16.40 -2.36 -4.87
C ILE A 108 16.17 -1.58 -6.18
N ARG A 109 16.88 -0.46 -6.34
CA ARG A 109 16.79 0.40 -7.52
C ARG A 109 17.41 -0.23 -8.76
N ARG A 110 18.60 -0.84 -8.65
CA ARG A 110 19.31 -1.48 -9.76
C ARG A 110 18.52 -2.64 -10.34
N LEU A 111 17.88 -3.43 -9.48
CA LEU A 111 17.04 -4.56 -9.87
C LEU A 111 15.67 -4.14 -10.39
N GLY A 112 15.25 -2.90 -10.13
CA GLY A 112 13.94 -2.39 -10.51
C GLY A 112 12.80 -3.08 -9.76
N VAL A 113 12.96 -3.30 -8.46
CA VAL A 113 11.97 -4.02 -7.62
C VAL A 113 10.59 -3.38 -7.73
N ILE A 114 9.53 -4.20 -7.76
CA ILE A 114 8.14 -3.74 -7.55
C ILE A 114 7.83 -3.94 -6.07
N ALA A 115 7.63 -2.83 -5.35
CA ALA A 115 7.39 -2.84 -3.91
C ALA A 115 5.89 -2.76 -3.60
N MET A 116 5.39 -3.70 -2.79
CA MET A 116 3.99 -3.78 -2.39
C MET A 116 3.88 -3.84 -0.87
N ASN A 117 3.23 -2.82 -0.27
CA ASN A 117 3.12 -2.68 1.19
C ASN A 117 1.70 -2.30 1.63
N THR A 118 1.43 -2.44 2.93
CA THR A 118 0.11 -2.15 3.51
C THR A 118 0.21 -0.98 4.49
N PRO A 119 -0.51 0.12 4.24
CA PRO A 119 -0.59 1.24 5.17
C PRO A 119 -1.64 0.98 6.27
N VAL A 120 -1.52 1.76 7.35
CA VAL A 120 -2.59 2.02 8.32
C VAL A 120 -3.68 2.88 7.66
N GLU A 121 -3.26 3.99 7.07
CA GLU A 121 -4.08 4.98 6.39
C GLU A 121 -3.24 5.73 5.34
N VAL A 122 -3.93 6.30 4.35
CA VAL A 122 -3.34 7.15 3.31
C VAL A 122 -4.22 8.39 3.21
N ASP A 123 -3.62 9.58 3.14
CA ASP A 123 -4.43 10.77 2.90
C ASP A 123 -4.75 10.98 1.42
N ILE A 124 -5.65 11.92 1.16
CA ILE A 124 -6.06 12.26 -0.21
C ILE A 124 -4.87 12.75 -1.06
N TYR A 125 -3.74 13.16 -0.48
CA TYR A 125 -2.57 13.60 -1.23
C TYR A 125 -1.51 12.52 -1.43
N ALA A 126 -1.78 11.30 -0.97
CA ALA A 126 -0.89 10.13 -1.07
C ALA A 126 0.24 10.07 -0.04
N HIS A 127 0.16 10.83 1.06
CA HIS A 127 1.00 10.55 2.22
C HIS A 127 0.45 9.34 2.96
N ALA A 128 1.33 8.43 3.35
CA ALA A 128 0.93 7.19 4.00
C ALA A 128 1.52 7.06 5.40
N ASN A 129 0.68 6.53 6.29
CA ASN A 129 1.02 6.12 7.64
C ASN A 129 1.10 4.60 7.66
N SER A 130 2.21 4.03 8.09
CA SER A 130 2.43 2.58 8.22
C SER A 130 2.63 2.14 9.67
N THR A 131 2.71 3.07 10.62
CA THR A 131 3.21 2.78 11.97
C THR A 131 2.26 3.18 13.10
N ASN A 132 1.73 4.40 13.09
CA ASN A 132 1.13 5.02 14.27
C ASN A 132 -0.37 5.22 14.10
N VAL A 133 -1.19 4.36 14.73
CA VAL A 133 -2.65 4.58 14.75
C VAL A 133 -2.97 5.84 15.54
N ASN A 134 -3.80 6.71 14.95
CA ASN A 134 -4.14 8.03 15.50
C ASN A 134 -2.90 8.83 15.91
N GLY A 135 -1.87 8.79 15.08
CA GLY A 135 -0.64 9.58 15.20
C GLY A 135 0.31 9.21 16.35
N SER A 136 -0.05 8.26 17.22
CA SER A 136 0.74 8.02 18.44
C SER A 136 0.82 6.57 18.89
N ARG A 137 -0.14 5.72 18.52
CA ARG A 137 -0.13 4.31 18.93
C ARG A 137 0.62 3.46 17.90
N MET A 138 1.87 3.14 18.22
CA MET A 138 2.69 2.21 17.44
C MET A 138 1.98 0.85 17.23
N LEU A 139 1.98 0.36 15.99
CA LEU A 139 1.55 -1.00 15.65
C LEU A 139 2.71 -1.99 15.74
N ASN A 140 3.69 -1.85 14.85
CA ASN A 140 4.85 -2.74 14.75
C ASN A 140 6.13 -1.93 14.62
N GLY A 141 6.21 -1.12 13.57
CA GLY A 141 7.38 -0.32 13.19
C GLY A 141 7.43 -0.12 11.67
N LEU A 142 8.26 0.80 11.21
CA LEU A 142 8.37 1.14 9.78
C LEU A 142 8.88 -0.05 8.94
N GLY A 143 9.81 -0.83 9.52
CA GLY A 143 10.50 -1.92 8.84
C GLY A 143 11.23 -1.44 7.58
N GLY A 144 11.37 -2.33 6.59
CA GLY A 144 11.94 -1.99 5.28
C GLY A 144 11.01 -1.25 4.32
N SER A 145 9.79 -0.87 4.73
CA SER A 145 8.81 -0.28 3.80
C SER A 145 9.35 0.98 3.10
N ALA A 146 10.05 1.86 3.82
CA ALA A 146 10.69 3.03 3.26
C ALA A 146 11.91 2.69 2.37
N ASP A 147 12.68 1.67 2.74
CA ASP A 147 13.81 1.19 1.92
C ASP A 147 13.32 0.76 0.53
N PHE A 148 12.20 0.02 0.50
CA PHE A 148 11.62 -0.50 -0.73
C PHE A 148 10.85 0.56 -1.51
N LEU A 149 9.87 1.25 -0.91
CA LEU A 149 9.00 2.19 -1.63
C LEU A 149 9.75 3.39 -2.18
N ARG A 150 10.79 3.91 -1.52
CA ARG A 150 11.57 5.03 -2.08
C ARG A 150 12.40 4.63 -3.31
N ASN A 151 12.82 3.38 -3.38
CA ASN A 151 13.86 2.92 -4.31
C ASN A 151 13.35 1.94 -5.38
N ALA A 152 12.08 1.53 -5.30
CA ALA A 152 11.45 0.63 -6.25
C ALA A 152 11.27 1.27 -7.63
N LYS A 153 11.08 0.41 -8.64
CA LYS A 153 10.60 0.81 -9.97
C LYS A 153 9.14 1.21 -9.95
N LEU A 154 8.34 0.55 -9.12
CA LEU A 154 6.94 0.85 -8.86
C LEU A 154 6.67 0.67 -7.37
N SER A 155 6.09 1.70 -6.77
CA SER A 155 5.76 1.74 -5.35
C SER A 155 4.27 1.68 -5.14
N ILE A 156 3.81 0.58 -4.56
CA ILE A 156 2.41 0.20 -4.48
C ILE A 156 2.02 0.04 -3.02
N MET A 157 0.93 0.69 -2.64
CA MET A 157 0.26 0.42 -1.38
C MET A 157 -1.11 -0.20 -1.60
N HIS A 158 -1.47 -1.16 -0.74
CA HIS A 158 -2.74 -1.85 -0.80
C HIS A 158 -3.37 -2.04 0.58
N ALA A 159 -4.66 -1.75 0.69
CA ALA A 159 -5.42 -1.92 1.93
C ALA A 159 -6.93 -2.01 1.65
N PRO A 160 -7.74 -2.63 2.53
CA PRO A 160 -9.17 -2.39 2.55
C PRO A 160 -9.45 -0.89 2.64
N SER A 161 -10.49 -0.43 1.95
CA SER A 161 -10.93 0.98 1.90
C SER A 161 -11.54 1.45 3.21
N ALA A 162 -12.12 0.53 3.99
CA ALA A 162 -12.63 0.77 5.33
C ALA A 162 -12.47 -0.45 6.24
N ARG A 163 -12.57 -0.23 7.56
CA ARG A 163 -12.52 -1.27 8.60
C ARG A 163 -13.65 -1.07 9.62
N PRO A 164 -14.18 -2.14 10.21
CA PRO A 164 -15.23 -2.04 11.21
C PRO A 164 -14.70 -1.55 12.56
N THR A 165 -15.56 -0.88 13.32
CA THR A 165 -15.42 -0.67 14.77
C THR A 165 -16.49 -1.48 15.51
N LYS A 166 -16.56 -1.33 16.84
CA LYS A 166 -17.60 -1.96 17.66
C LYS A 166 -19.01 -1.43 17.35
N VAL A 167 -19.12 -0.24 16.75
CA VAL A 167 -20.40 0.47 16.58
C VAL A 167 -20.73 0.76 15.11
N ASP A 168 -19.79 0.59 14.18
CA ASP A 168 -19.97 0.93 12.77
C ASP A 168 -19.22 -0.08 11.88
N PRO A 169 -19.90 -0.79 10.96
CA PRO A 169 -19.28 -1.78 10.07
C PRO A 169 -18.21 -1.20 9.14
N THR A 170 -18.22 0.10 8.90
CA THR A 170 -17.22 0.82 8.09
C THR A 170 -16.60 1.96 8.88
N GLY A 171 -16.58 1.89 10.21
CA GLY A 171 -16.28 3.03 11.08
C GLY A 171 -14.86 3.62 11.01
N ILE A 172 -13.91 2.98 10.33
CA ILE A 172 -12.58 3.53 10.07
C ILE A 172 -12.36 3.58 8.57
N SER A 173 -12.21 4.76 8.00
CA SER A 173 -11.76 4.94 6.61
C SER A 173 -10.25 4.75 6.52
N THR A 174 -9.77 4.08 5.47
CA THR A 174 -8.34 4.07 5.15
C THR A 174 -7.90 5.33 4.41
N ILE A 175 -8.82 5.97 3.66
CA ILE A 175 -8.57 7.26 3.02
C ILE A 175 -9.03 8.38 3.94
N VAL A 176 -8.11 9.27 4.32
CA VAL A 176 -8.38 10.35 5.29
C VAL A 176 -8.06 11.73 4.69
N PRO A 177 -8.58 12.84 5.23
CA PRO A 177 -8.21 14.17 4.74
C PRO A 177 -6.72 14.47 4.90
N MET A 178 -6.12 14.12 6.04
CA MET A 178 -4.68 14.25 6.33
C MET A 178 -4.23 13.06 7.17
N ALA A 179 -3.08 12.47 6.85
CA ALA A 179 -2.56 11.33 7.59
C ALA A 179 -2.14 11.76 9.00
N SER A 180 -2.53 11.01 10.03
CA SER A 180 -2.23 11.35 11.43
C SER A 180 -0.75 11.20 11.79
N HIS A 181 0.00 10.49 10.96
CA HIS A 181 1.45 10.35 10.97
C HIS A 181 1.90 10.07 9.54
N VAL A 182 3.13 10.44 9.17
CA VAL A 182 3.67 10.24 7.81
C VAL A 182 4.95 9.43 7.89
N ASP A 183 4.89 8.24 7.31
CA ASP A 183 6.05 7.36 7.12
C ASP A 183 6.56 7.40 5.67
N GLN A 184 5.65 7.61 4.72
CA GLN A 184 5.94 7.76 3.30
C GLN A 184 5.25 9.02 2.78
N THR A 185 6.01 9.82 2.05
CA THR A 185 5.51 11.04 1.39
C THR A 185 4.76 10.71 0.11
N GLU A 186 4.04 11.67 -0.45
CA GLU A 186 3.39 11.57 -1.75
C GLU A 186 4.37 11.23 -2.89
N HIS A 187 5.66 11.50 -2.69
CA HIS A 187 6.75 11.18 -3.61
C HIS A 187 7.21 9.71 -3.57
N ASP A 188 6.74 8.94 -2.57
CA ASP A 188 7.13 7.55 -2.36
C ASP A 188 6.04 6.56 -2.82
N LEU A 189 4.93 7.07 -3.35
CA LEU A 189 3.76 6.29 -3.72
C LEU A 189 3.32 6.55 -5.16
N ASP A 190 3.43 5.52 -5.99
CA ASP A 190 2.97 5.54 -7.39
C ASP A 190 1.53 5.07 -7.51
N ILE A 191 1.18 3.98 -6.84
CA ILE A 191 -0.12 3.30 -7.01
C ILE A 191 -0.75 3.01 -5.64
N LEU A 192 -2.02 3.36 -5.48
CA LEU A 192 -2.83 2.98 -4.34
C LEU A 192 -3.93 2.01 -4.77
N VAL A 193 -4.13 0.94 -4.01
CA VAL A 193 -5.14 -0.09 -4.29
C VAL A 193 -6.00 -0.33 -3.06
N THR A 194 -7.32 -0.36 -3.27
CA THR A 194 -8.26 -0.86 -2.28
C THR A 194 -9.20 -1.89 -2.90
N ASP A 195 -10.10 -2.44 -2.08
CA ASP A 195 -11.20 -3.28 -2.56
C ASP A 195 -12.19 -2.54 -3.46
N GLN A 196 -12.12 -1.20 -3.53
CA GLN A 196 -12.96 -0.37 -4.38
C GLN A 196 -12.36 -0.16 -5.78
N GLY A 197 -11.04 -0.18 -5.90
CA GLY A 197 -10.35 0.15 -7.13
C GLY A 197 -8.87 0.44 -6.96
N LEU A 198 -8.28 1.01 -8.02
CA LEU A 198 -6.86 1.34 -8.10
C LEU A 198 -6.71 2.77 -8.63
N ALA A 199 -5.92 3.57 -7.92
CA ALA A 199 -5.50 4.91 -8.33
C ALA A 199 -4.04 4.88 -8.82
N ASP A 200 -3.82 5.30 -10.06
CA ASP A 200 -2.47 5.49 -10.62
C ASP A 200 -2.10 6.96 -10.49
N LEU A 201 -1.10 7.25 -9.66
CA LEU A 201 -0.75 8.60 -9.21
C LEU A 201 0.47 9.17 -9.96
N ARG A 202 1.04 8.39 -10.87
CA ARG A 202 2.24 8.78 -11.63
C ARG A 202 1.94 10.01 -12.47
N GLY A 203 2.75 11.07 -12.28
CA GLY A 203 2.64 12.32 -13.03
C GLY A 203 1.50 13.25 -12.59
N LEU A 204 0.75 12.92 -11.54
CA LEU A 204 -0.35 13.74 -11.03
C LEU A 204 0.12 14.76 -9.98
N SER A 205 -0.41 15.98 -10.05
CA SER A 205 -0.30 16.99 -8.97
C SER A 205 -1.11 16.60 -7.73
N PRO A 206 -0.89 17.18 -6.53
CA PRO A 206 -1.61 16.81 -5.32
C PRO A 206 -3.13 16.84 -5.47
N LYS A 207 -3.67 17.87 -6.13
CA LYS A 207 -5.12 17.98 -6.38
C LYS A 207 -5.69 16.95 -7.36
N GLU A 208 -4.87 16.48 -8.30
CA GLU A 208 -5.24 15.39 -9.22
C GLU A 208 -5.17 14.04 -8.49
N ARG A 209 -4.14 13.83 -7.65
CA ARG A 209 -4.03 12.67 -6.75
C ARG A 209 -5.25 12.57 -5.83
N ALA A 210 -5.66 13.67 -5.20
CA ALA A 210 -6.83 13.70 -4.33
C ALA A 210 -8.10 13.26 -5.02
N ARG A 211 -8.37 13.79 -6.21
CA ARG A 211 -9.54 13.37 -6.99
C ARG A 211 -9.46 11.90 -7.38
N GLU A 212 -8.30 11.42 -7.84
CA GLU A 212 -8.13 10.01 -8.25
C GLU A 212 -8.27 9.05 -7.06
N ILE A 213 -7.63 9.33 -5.93
CA ILE A 213 -7.70 8.53 -4.70
C ILE A 213 -9.13 8.47 -4.17
N ILE A 214 -9.83 9.61 -4.09
CA ILE A 214 -11.21 9.65 -3.63
C ILE A 214 -12.10 8.82 -4.55
N ASN A 215 -11.99 9.01 -5.88
CA ASN A 215 -12.85 8.35 -6.85
C ASN A 215 -12.60 6.85 -6.98
N LYS A 216 -11.35 6.40 -6.84
CA LYS A 216 -10.97 5.00 -7.11
C LYS A 216 -10.82 4.16 -5.85
N CYS A 217 -10.43 4.75 -4.72
CA CYS A 217 -9.95 4.00 -3.58
C CYS A 217 -10.76 4.23 -2.30
N ALA A 218 -11.44 5.36 -2.14
CA ALA A 218 -12.24 5.60 -0.94
C ALA A 218 -13.50 4.73 -0.93
N HIS A 219 -13.88 4.25 0.24
CA HIS A 219 -15.12 3.50 0.44
C HIS A 219 -16.34 4.39 0.15
N PRO A 220 -17.43 3.89 -0.46
CA PRO A 220 -18.62 4.69 -0.81
C PRO A 220 -19.15 5.57 0.33
N ASP A 221 -19.18 5.04 1.56
CA ASP A 221 -19.59 5.78 2.77
C ASP A 221 -18.77 7.06 3.05
N TYR A 222 -17.53 7.16 2.56
CA TYR A 222 -16.63 8.28 2.81
C TYR A 222 -16.36 9.14 1.57
N GLN A 223 -16.67 8.67 0.36
CA GLN A 223 -16.40 9.41 -0.87
C GLN A 223 -16.99 10.82 -0.82
N ALA A 224 -18.29 10.96 -0.52
CA ALA A 224 -18.95 12.26 -0.45
C ALA A 224 -18.35 13.18 0.62
N LEU A 225 -17.95 12.63 1.78
CA LEU A 225 -17.31 13.40 2.85
C LEU A 225 -15.94 13.93 2.40
N LEU A 226 -15.11 13.08 1.79
CA LEU A 226 -13.78 13.45 1.31
C LEU A 226 -13.87 14.46 0.15
N THR A 227 -14.84 14.30 -0.76
CA THR A 227 -15.11 15.30 -1.81
C THR A 227 -15.51 16.64 -1.22
N ASP A 228 -16.43 16.68 -0.25
CA ASP A 228 -16.84 17.94 0.41
C ASP A 228 -15.67 18.57 1.19
N TYR A 229 -14.79 17.78 1.81
CA TYR A 229 -13.56 18.30 2.41
C TYR A 229 -12.67 18.97 1.36
N LEU A 230 -12.38 18.29 0.24
CA LEU A 230 -11.50 18.80 -0.81
C LEU A 230 -12.06 20.07 -1.44
N ASP A 231 -13.36 20.11 -1.76
CA ASP A 231 -14.01 21.27 -2.39
C ASP A 231 -13.95 22.51 -1.48
N ARG A 232 -14.20 22.34 -0.18
CA ARG A 232 -14.08 23.42 0.81
C ARG A 232 -12.63 23.85 1.01
N ALA A 233 -11.69 22.90 1.05
CA ALA A 233 -10.27 23.18 1.16
C ALA A 233 -9.77 23.96 -0.06
N GLU A 234 -10.18 23.59 -1.28
CA GLU A 234 -9.87 24.33 -2.50
C GLU A 234 -10.46 25.75 -2.48
N HIS A 235 -11.70 25.92 -2.03
CA HIS A 235 -12.32 27.24 -1.88
C HIS A 235 -11.53 28.11 -0.90
N TYR A 236 -11.22 27.58 0.28
CA TYR A 236 -10.42 28.26 1.31
C TYR A 236 -9.03 28.63 0.79
N ALA A 237 -8.31 27.66 0.21
CA ALA A 237 -6.94 27.85 -0.27
C ALA A 237 -6.87 28.84 -1.43
N LYS A 238 -7.91 28.92 -2.28
CA LYS A 238 -8.01 29.91 -3.36
C LYS A 238 -8.06 31.34 -2.82
N LYS A 239 -8.83 31.59 -1.75
CA LYS A 239 -8.91 32.91 -1.11
C LYS A 239 -7.58 33.33 -0.47
N HIS A 240 -6.76 32.36 -0.07
CA HIS A 240 -5.50 32.56 0.64
C HIS A 240 -4.24 32.35 -0.21
N ASN A 241 -4.39 32.17 -1.54
CA ASN A 241 -3.28 31.94 -2.47
C ASN A 241 -2.36 30.74 -2.11
N CYS A 242 -2.92 29.65 -1.56
CA CYS A 242 -2.18 28.45 -1.12
C CYS A 242 -2.68 27.14 -1.77
N LEU A 243 -3.00 27.18 -3.06
CA LEU A 243 -3.73 26.13 -3.80
C LEU A 243 -2.94 24.88 -4.22
N HIS A 244 -1.65 24.77 -3.89
CA HIS A 244 -0.84 23.62 -4.33
C HIS A 244 -1.36 22.31 -3.72
N GLU A 245 -1.56 22.31 -2.41
CA GLU A 245 -2.06 21.20 -1.62
C GLU A 245 -3.07 21.73 -0.58
N PRO A 246 -4.36 21.85 -0.98
CA PRO A 246 -5.36 22.54 -0.16
C PRO A 246 -5.71 21.81 1.14
N HIS A 247 -5.60 22.50 2.28
CA HIS A 247 -6.06 21.96 3.56
C HIS A 247 -6.90 22.98 4.35
N MET A 248 -7.84 22.42 5.11
CA MET A 248 -8.51 23.12 6.22
C MET A 248 -7.92 22.57 7.52
N LEU A 249 -6.90 23.22 8.09
CA LEU A 249 -6.18 22.69 9.26
C LEU A 249 -7.10 22.38 10.46
N LYS A 250 -8.13 23.21 10.67
CA LYS A 250 -9.15 22.99 11.70
C LYS A 250 -9.90 21.66 11.56
N ASN A 251 -10.03 21.18 10.33
CA ASN A 251 -10.80 19.98 9.96
C ASN A 251 -9.91 18.79 9.55
N ALA A 252 -8.59 18.98 9.39
CA ALA A 252 -7.70 17.98 8.79
C ALA A 252 -7.72 16.62 9.51
N PHE A 253 -7.85 16.64 10.84
CA PHE A 253 -7.91 15.44 11.68
C PHE A 253 -9.31 15.12 12.21
N LYS A 254 -10.37 15.68 11.59
CA LYS A 254 -11.75 15.51 12.11
C LYS A 254 -12.21 14.05 12.08
N PHE A 255 -11.74 13.26 11.09
CA PHE A 255 -12.01 11.82 11.05
C PHE A 255 -11.45 11.13 12.30
N HIS A 256 -10.19 11.41 12.67
CA HIS A 256 -9.52 10.83 13.83
C HIS A 256 -10.16 11.24 15.15
N THR A 257 -10.49 12.53 15.32
CA THR A 257 -11.14 13.01 16.55
C THR A 257 -12.54 12.44 16.70
N ASN A 258 -13.33 12.40 15.62
CA ASN A 258 -14.67 11.80 15.65
C ASN A 258 -14.62 10.29 15.91
N LEU A 259 -13.60 9.59 15.41
CA LEU A 259 -13.38 8.18 15.76
C LEU A 259 -13.12 8.00 17.26
N ALA A 260 -12.31 8.86 17.87
CA ALA A 260 -12.02 8.80 19.30
C ALA A 260 -13.24 9.13 20.18
N GLU A 261 -14.06 10.09 19.76
CA GLU A 261 -15.23 10.55 20.50
C GLU A 261 -16.47 9.67 20.32
N LYS A 262 -16.71 9.21 19.09
CA LYS A 262 -17.98 8.56 18.69
C LYS A 262 -17.80 7.12 18.22
N GLY A 263 -16.57 6.62 18.06
CA GLY A 263 -16.31 5.28 17.57
C GLY A 263 -16.51 5.10 16.05
N THR A 264 -16.62 6.19 15.29
CA THR A 264 -16.68 6.19 13.82
C THR A 264 -15.98 7.43 13.24
N MET A 265 -15.36 7.32 12.07
CA MET A 265 -14.80 8.44 11.31
C MET A 265 -15.87 9.24 10.55
N LYS A 266 -17.12 8.76 10.46
CA LYS A 266 -18.21 9.46 9.78
C LYS A 266 -18.54 10.76 10.50
N VAL A 267 -18.37 11.89 9.82
CA VAL A 267 -18.63 13.23 10.37
C VAL A 267 -19.98 13.75 9.90
N ASP A 268 -20.70 14.44 10.79
CA ASP A 268 -22.00 15.04 10.47
C ASP A 268 -21.86 16.31 9.61
N SER A 269 -20.79 17.08 9.85
CA SER A 269 -20.46 18.32 9.12
C SER A 269 -19.01 18.74 9.37
N TRP A 270 -18.43 19.49 8.44
CA TRP A 270 -17.16 20.19 8.64
C TRP A 270 -17.37 21.51 9.37
N GLU A 271 -16.39 21.88 10.20
CA GLU A 271 -16.42 23.19 10.85
C GLU A 271 -16.16 24.29 9.81
N PRO A 272 -16.85 25.45 9.91
CA PRO A 272 -16.59 26.57 9.03
C PRO A 272 -15.12 27.01 9.10
N VAL A 273 -14.57 27.34 7.92
CA VAL A 273 -13.29 28.01 7.76
C VAL A 273 -13.54 29.28 6.94
N ASP A 274 -13.10 30.42 7.47
CA ASP A 274 -13.30 31.75 6.87
C ASP A 274 -12.39 32.02 5.67
#